data_AF-A0A951ZFK7-F1
#
_entry.id   AF-A0A951ZFK7-F1
#
_cell.length_a   1.000
_cell.length_b   1.000
_cell.length_c   1.000
_cell.angle_alpha   90.00
_cell.angle_beta   90.00
_cell.angle_gamma   90.00
#
_symmetry.space_group_name_H-M   'P 1'
#
loop_
_entity.id
_entity.type
_entity.pdbx_description
1 polymer ?
#
loop_
_entity_poly.entity_id
_entity_poly.type
_entity_poly.pdbx_seq_one_letter_code
_entity_poly.pdbx_strand_id
1 'polypeptide(L)'
;MGDQLDQLFRVLVRRIRDLRPEHLSRPFEVGEIQRTFAPYRTTRGEVGVESAEDYEVLLLRLLSGERGYVFADDVMQDDLRRELESGNPDLRALHAYGTAKATLAQHAMRQVLESSPAPSAAHEGAASESQPHESTVAPAVLAADQAAPTPHVESSASPHPSDVSAAFESLQRQLPPTLAELGDALGAGSTGKSRASFQSRTSRVPDPTVEGVARPPRPGCRFCGQPLPEGREVTFCPHCGQNLRVRRCPGCSAEIDASWKFCVVCGRAAVSG
;
A
#
# COMPACT_ATOMS: atom_id res chain seq x y z
N MET A 1 -12.34 20.26 1.81
CA MET A 1 -11.74 18.92 1.66
C MET A 1 -10.39 18.90 2.35
N GLY A 2 -9.89 17.73 2.76
CA GLY A 2 -8.45 17.55 2.98
C GLY A 2 -7.76 17.24 1.65
N ASP A 3 -6.45 17.44 1.59
CA ASP A 3 -5.64 17.03 0.44
C ASP A 3 -5.54 15.49 0.35
N GLN A 4 -5.28 14.94 -0.84
CA GLN A 4 -5.19 13.49 -1.04
C GLN A 4 -4.02 12.88 -0.23
N LEU A 5 -2.92 13.61 -0.03
CA LEU A 5 -1.76 13.11 0.70
C LEU A 5 -2.04 13.03 2.21
N ASP A 6 -2.77 14.01 2.76
CA ASP A 6 -3.32 13.92 4.14
C ASP A 6 -4.16 12.66 4.31
N GLN A 7 -5.04 12.39 3.34
CA GLN A 7 -6.00 11.30 3.43
C GLN A 7 -5.32 9.95 3.27
N LEU A 8 -4.32 9.82 2.39
CA LEU A 8 -3.46 8.65 2.31
C LEU A 8 -2.70 8.40 3.62
N PHE A 9 -2.10 9.44 4.20
CA PHE A 9 -1.39 9.32 5.49
C PHE A 9 -2.32 8.90 6.63
N ARG A 10 -3.54 9.46 6.72
CA ARG A 10 -4.55 9.04 7.71
C ARG A 10 -4.93 7.56 7.57
N VAL A 11 -5.16 7.10 6.33
CA VAL A 11 -5.47 5.69 6.05
C VAL A 11 -4.29 4.79 6.42
N LEU A 12 -3.05 5.21 6.11
CA LEU A 12 -1.82 4.50 6.45
C LEU A 12 -1.63 4.36 7.98
N VAL A 13 -1.66 5.47 8.73
CA VAL A 13 -1.53 5.45 10.21
C VAL A 13 -2.58 4.55 10.85
N ARG A 14 -3.85 4.69 10.43
CA ARG A 14 -4.97 3.91 10.98
C ARG A 14 -4.79 2.41 10.71
N ARG A 15 -4.43 2.04 9.48
CA ARG A 15 -4.24 0.63 9.10
C ARG A 15 -2.94 0.02 9.67
N ILE A 16 -1.89 0.81 9.91
CA ILE A 16 -0.72 0.36 10.67
C ILE A 16 -1.14 0.05 12.12
N ARG A 17 -1.83 0.97 12.80
CA ARG A 17 -2.37 0.76 14.15
C ARG A 17 -3.24 -0.51 14.23
N ASP A 18 -4.13 -0.70 13.27
CA ASP A 18 -5.13 -1.77 13.28
C ASP A 18 -4.57 -3.15 12.83
N LEU A 19 -3.44 -3.21 12.11
CA LEU A 19 -2.85 -4.45 11.58
C LEU A 19 -1.52 -4.87 12.23
N ARG A 20 -0.63 -3.90 12.53
CA ARG A 20 0.72 -4.09 13.12
C ARG A 20 1.17 -2.83 13.86
N PRO A 21 0.68 -2.57 15.09
CA PRO A 21 0.95 -1.33 15.83
C PRO A 21 2.45 -1.13 16.16
N GLU A 22 3.29 -2.16 16.10
CA GLU A 22 4.73 -2.05 16.30
C GLU A 22 5.40 -1.04 15.34
N HIS A 23 4.88 -0.92 14.11
CA HIS A 23 5.41 -0.03 13.07
C HIS A 23 4.99 1.44 13.23
N LEU A 24 4.20 1.77 14.27
CA LEU A 24 4.02 3.16 14.72
C LEU A 24 5.29 3.72 15.40
N SER A 25 6.20 2.84 15.85
CA SER A 25 7.42 3.21 16.58
C SER A 25 8.71 2.63 15.98
N ARG A 26 8.59 1.66 15.07
CA ARG A 26 9.71 0.95 14.45
C ARG A 26 9.71 1.13 12.94
N PRO A 27 10.87 1.12 12.26
CA PRO A 27 10.93 1.13 10.81
C PRO A 27 10.26 -0.09 10.18
N PHE A 28 9.60 0.13 9.04
CA PHE A 28 8.96 -0.89 8.21
C PHE A 28 9.46 -0.78 6.76
N GLU A 29 9.12 -1.73 5.90
CA GLU A 29 9.53 -1.67 4.48
C GLU A 29 8.60 -0.82 3.63
N VAL A 30 9.15 -0.04 2.71
CA VAL A 30 8.39 0.70 1.69
C VAL A 30 7.44 -0.24 0.93
N GLY A 31 7.89 -1.44 0.59
CA GLY A 31 7.05 -2.46 -0.05
C GLY A 31 5.91 -2.98 0.83
N GLU A 32 5.96 -2.86 2.16
CA GLU A 32 4.81 -3.20 3.03
C GLU A 32 3.69 -2.15 2.98
N ILE A 33 3.97 -0.90 2.57
CA ILE A 33 2.92 0.09 2.29
C ILE A 33 2.02 -0.43 1.17
N GLN A 34 2.61 -0.76 0.01
CA GLN A 34 1.85 -1.24 -1.16
C GLN A 34 1.20 -2.61 -0.92
N ARG A 35 1.91 -3.55 -0.26
CA ARG A 35 1.47 -4.94 -0.08
C ARG A 35 0.49 -5.15 1.08
N THR A 36 0.62 -4.38 2.17
CA THR A 36 -0.06 -4.65 3.44
C THR A 36 -0.95 -3.49 3.88
N PHE A 37 -0.39 -2.29 4.04
CA PHE A 37 -1.10 -1.20 4.74
C PHE A 37 -2.02 -0.40 3.81
N ALA A 38 -1.58 -0.05 2.61
CA ALA A 38 -2.35 0.70 1.64
C ALA A 38 -2.40 0.04 0.23
N PRO A 39 -2.93 -1.18 0.06
CA PRO A 39 -3.12 -1.76 -1.29
C PRO A 39 -4.13 -0.95 -2.12
N TYR A 40 -3.71 -0.46 -3.30
CA TYR A 40 -4.46 0.42 -4.21
C TYR A 40 -5.98 0.17 -4.24
N ARG A 41 -6.40 -1.06 -4.58
CA ARG A 41 -7.82 -1.45 -4.71
C ARG A 41 -8.66 -1.16 -3.45
N THR A 42 -8.05 -1.22 -2.27
CA THR A 42 -8.71 -0.97 -0.98
C THR A 42 -8.56 0.48 -0.51
N THR A 43 -7.58 1.22 -1.04
CA THR A 43 -7.25 2.59 -0.60
C THR A 43 -7.91 3.66 -1.47
N ARG A 44 -8.05 3.41 -2.78
CA ARG A 44 -8.50 4.41 -3.77
C ARG A 44 -9.82 5.11 -3.42
N GLY A 45 -10.78 4.37 -2.87
CA GLY A 45 -12.09 4.90 -2.46
C GLY A 45 -12.08 5.66 -1.13
N GLU A 46 -11.11 5.40 -0.25
CA GLU A 46 -10.94 6.16 1.01
C GLU A 46 -10.17 7.47 0.81
N VAL A 47 -9.30 7.52 -0.20
CA VAL A 47 -8.44 8.67 -0.53
C VAL A 47 -9.03 9.56 -1.63
N GLY A 48 -9.97 9.04 -2.43
CA GLY A 48 -10.58 9.78 -3.53
C GLY A 48 -9.66 9.86 -4.75
N VAL A 49 -9.15 8.71 -5.20
CA VAL A 49 -8.21 8.59 -6.33
C VAL A 49 -8.87 7.81 -7.48
N GLU A 50 -8.75 8.34 -8.70
CA GLU A 50 -9.51 7.88 -9.87
C GLU A 50 -8.77 6.81 -10.68
N SER A 51 -7.51 7.06 -11.07
CA SER A 51 -6.65 6.09 -11.78
C SER A 51 -5.78 5.26 -10.81
N ALA A 52 -4.85 4.46 -11.35
CA ALA A 52 -3.77 3.82 -10.58
C ALA A 52 -2.48 4.67 -10.58
N GLU A 53 -2.23 5.39 -11.68
CA GLU A 53 -1.07 6.26 -11.86
C GLU A 53 -1.09 7.41 -10.84
N ASP A 54 -2.24 8.07 -10.64
CA ASP A 54 -2.45 9.08 -9.58
C ASP A 54 -2.10 8.53 -8.19
N TYR A 55 -2.39 7.25 -7.95
CA TYR A 55 -2.16 6.60 -6.65
C TYR A 55 -0.69 6.31 -6.41
N GLU A 56 0.04 5.92 -7.46
CA GLU A 56 1.48 5.73 -7.42
C GLU A 56 2.22 7.06 -7.31
N VAL A 57 1.81 8.12 -8.04
CA VAL A 57 2.30 9.50 -7.84
C VAL A 57 2.10 9.94 -6.39
N LEU A 58 0.94 9.66 -5.80
CA LEU A 58 0.65 10.01 -4.40
C LEU A 58 1.51 9.22 -3.40
N LEU A 59 1.92 7.99 -3.73
CA LEU A 59 2.89 7.23 -2.95
C LEU A 59 4.32 7.77 -3.14
N LEU A 60 4.74 8.17 -4.34
CA LEU A 60 6.03 8.84 -4.56
C LEU A 60 6.10 10.12 -3.72
N ARG A 61 5.06 10.96 -3.75
CA ARG A 61 4.94 12.18 -2.92
C ARG A 61 5.04 11.89 -1.43
N LEU A 62 4.37 10.84 -0.94
CA LEU A 62 4.48 10.42 0.46
C LEU A 62 5.92 10.00 0.84
N LEU A 63 6.65 9.38 -0.08
CA LEU A 63 7.92 8.71 0.19
C LEU A 63 9.16 9.55 -0.13
N SER A 64 9.05 10.59 -0.97
CA SER A 64 10.07 11.65 -1.14
C SER A 64 10.16 12.60 0.07
N GLY A 65 9.31 12.41 1.08
CA GLY A 65 9.25 13.17 2.32
C GLY A 65 8.32 14.39 2.26
N GLU A 66 7.44 14.51 1.25
CA GLU A 66 6.55 15.66 1.12
C GLU A 66 5.69 15.84 2.38
N ARG A 67 5.59 17.09 2.84
CA ARG A 67 4.92 17.50 4.09
C ARG A 67 5.49 16.87 5.37
N GLY A 68 6.62 16.17 5.29
CA GLY A 68 7.31 15.58 6.45
C GLY A 68 6.52 14.47 7.14
N TYR A 69 5.74 13.67 6.38
CA TYR A 69 4.92 12.58 6.92
C TYR A 69 5.69 11.25 7.11
N VAL A 70 6.66 10.98 6.24
CA VAL A 70 7.46 9.75 6.25
C VAL A 70 8.94 10.11 6.06
N PHE A 71 9.79 9.56 6.91
CA PHE A 71 11.25 9.64 6.79
C PHE A 71 11.80 8.28 6.37
N ALA A 72 12.63 8.26 5.33
CA ALA A 72 13.29 7.07 4.80
C ALA A 72 14.80 7.33 4.67
N ASP A 73 15.50 6.60 3.82
CA ASP A 73 16.90 6.88 3.47
C ASP A 73 17.01 8.17 2.64
N ASP A 74 17.99 9.02 2.94
CA ASP A 74 18.14 10.34 2.31
C ASP A 74 18.31 10.24 0.79
N VAL A 75 19.08 9.26 0.29
CA VAL A 75 19.32 9.07 -1.15
C VAL A 75 18.03 8.66 -1.85
N MET A 76 17.27 7.74 -1.25
CA MET A 76 15.93 7.37 -1.73
C MET A 76 14.99 8.58 -1.76
N GLN A 77 14.95 9.41 -0.71
CA GLN A 77 14.02 10.55 -0.67
C GLN A 77 14.40 11.63 -1.70
N ASP A 78 15.69 11.84 -1.92
CA ASP A 78 16.23 12.73 -2.94
C ASP A 78 15.93 12.26 -4.37
N ASP A 79 16.19 11.00 -4.68
CA ASP A 79 15.96 10.44 -6.02
C ASP A 79 14.46 10.45 -6.36
N LEU A 80 13.59 10.05 -5.43
CA LEU A 80 12.13 10.14 -5.61
C LEU A 80 11.62 11.59 -5.74
N ARG A 81 12.36 12.59 -5.21
CA ARG A 81 12.00 14.01 -5.36
C ARG A 81 12.38 14.54 -6.74
N ARG A 82 13.60 14.23 -7.22
CA ARG A 82 14.04 14.55 -8.59
C ARG A 82 13.14 13.90 -9.63
N GLU A 83 12.64 12.68 -9.36
CA GLU A 83 11.71 11.98 -10.23
C GLU A 83 10.36 12.71 -10.34
N LEU A 84 9.82 13.24 -9.22
CA LEU A 84 8.62 14.08 -9.23
C LEU A 84 8.84 15.43 -9.92
N GLU A 85 10.05 15.98 -9.87
CA GLU A 85 10.44 17.22 -10.55
C GLU A 85 10.66 17.05 -12.07
N SER A 86 10.81 15.81 -12.56
CA SER A 86 11.14 15.52 -13.97
C SER A 86 10.02 15.86 -14.97
N GLY A 87 8.79 16.02 -14.48
CA GLY A 87 7.58 16.20 -15.29
C GLY A 87 7.04 14.93 -15.95
N ASN A 88 7.80 13.83 -15.95
CA ASN A 88 7.38 12.49 -16.39
C ASN A 88 7.96 11.44 -15.42
N PRO A 89 7.45 11.36 -14.18
CA PRO A 89 8.00 10.50 -13.14
C PRO A 89 7.90 9.00 -13.50
N ASP A 90 9.02 8.27 -13.48
CA ASP A 90 8.99 6.80 -13.50
C ASP A 90 8.48 6.25 -12.16
N LEU A 91 7.18 5.99 -12.12
CA LEU A 91 6.48 5.36 -11.00
C LEU A 91 7.12 4.02 -10.58
N ARG A 92 7.82 3.33 -11.50
CA ARG A 92 8.49 2.05 -11.23
C ARG A 92 9.74 2.19 -10.36
N ALA A 93 10.32 3.39 -10.23
CA ALA A 93 11.40 3.67 -9.28
C ALA A 93 11.00 3.28 -7.84
N LEU A 94 9.71 3.43 -7.51
CA LEU A 94 9.14 3.05 -6.22
C LEU A 94 9.30 1.55 -5.88
N HIS A 95 9.41 0.67 -6.89
CA HIS A 95 9.63 -0.76 -6.67
C HIS A 95 11.09 -1.10 -6.38
N ALA A 96 12.06 -0.32 -6.88
CA ALA A 96 13.48 -0.52 -6.59
C ALA A 96 13.77 -0.36 -5.08
N TYR A 97 13.12 0.63 -4.46
CA TYR A 97 13.20 0.89 -3.02
C TYR A 97 12.34 -0.03 -2.15
N GLY A 98 11.79 -1.13 -2.68
CA GLY A 98 10.82 -1.99 -1.99
C GLY A 98 11.27 -2.55 -0.62
N THR A 99 12.58 -2.74 -0.40
CA THR A 99 13.18 -3.19 0.86
C THR A 99 13.75 -2.06 1.73
N ALA A 100 13.77 -0.81 1.23
CA ALA A 100 14.21 0.34 2.00
C ALA A 100 13.32 0.55 3.23
N LYS A 101 13.90 1.12 4.29
CA LYS A 101 13.21 1.29 5.58
C LYS A 101 12.65 2.69 5.69
N ALA A 102 11.40 2.77 6.12
CA ALA A 102 10.65 4.02 6.31
C ALA A 102 10.09 4.08 7.74
N THR A 103 9.89 5.29 8.25
CA THR A 103 9.33 5.60 9.57
C THR A 103 8.29 6.71 9.48
N LEU A 104 7.25 6.65 10.32
CA LEU A 104 6.22 7.70 10.38
C LEU A 104 6.71 8.88 11.22
N ALA A 105 6.40 10.10 10.79
CA ALA A 105 6.66 11.29 11.57
C ALA A 105 5.79 11.32 12.84
N GLN A 106 6.41 11.26 14.02
CA GLN A 106 5.70 11.15 15.29
C GLN A 106 4.69 12.27 15.54
N HIS A 107 4.99 13.50 15.10
CA HIS A 107 4.10 14.66 15.29
C HIS A 107 2.77 14.49 14.51
N ALA A 108 2.86 14.18 13.22
CA ALA A 108 1.71 14.00 12.35
C ALA A 108 0.93 12.73 12.69
N MET A 109 1.63 11.64 13.01
CA MET A 109 1.02 10.40 13.49
C MET A 109 0.18 10.65 14.75
N ARG A 110 0.70 11.42 15.71
CA ARG A 110 -0.02 11.77 16.94
C ARG A 110 -1.29 12.56 16.64
N GLN A 111 -1.20 13.62 15.83
CA GLN A 111 -2.37 14.42 15.41
C GLN A 111 -3.47 13.56 14.76
N VAL A 112 -3.09 12.57 13.93
CA VAL A 112 -4.05 11.65 13.29
C VAL A 112 -4.71 10.71 14.31
N LEU A 113 -3.96 10.21 15.29
CA LEU A 113 -4.49 9.34 16.35
C LEU A 113 -5.40 10.11 17.33
N GLU A 114 -5.07 11.37 17.63
CA GLU A 114 -5.90 12.29 18.43
C GLU A 114 -7.17 12.71 17.69
N SER A 115 -7.09 12.93 16.37
CA SER A 115 -8.24 13.26 15.50
C SER A 115 -9.12 12.05 15.17
N SER A 116 -8.61 10.83 15.36
CA SER A 116 -9.32 9.58 15.06
C SER A 116 -9.12 8.57 16.21
N PRO A 117 -9.68 8.87 17.40
CA PRO A 117 -9.67 7.94 18.52
C PRO A 117 -10.28 6.61 18.09
N ALA A 118 -9.81 5.52 18.68
CA ALA A 118 -10.46 4.22 18.51
C ALA A 118 -11.94 4.32 18.96
N PRO A 119 -12.85 3.52 18.39
CA PRO A 119 -14.25 3.47 18.85
C PRO A 119 -14.30 2.86 20.26
N SER A 120 -14.12 3.71 21.27
CA SER A 120 -14.15 3.31 22.66
C SER A 120 -15.54 2.82 23.02
N ALA A 121 -15.60 1.68 23.71
CA ALA A 121 -16.75 1.37 24.55
C ALA A 121 -16.92 2.49 25.61
N ALA A 122 -18.13 2.61 26.14
CA ALA A 122 -18.60 3.76 26.92
C ALA A 122 -17.59 4.29 27.95
N HIS A 123 -17.30 5.60 27.86
CA HIS A 123 -16.89 6.41 29.00
C HIS A 123 -17.86 7.58 29.15
N GLU A 124 -18.83 7.38 30.05
CA GLU A 124 -19.69 8.44 30.56
C GLU A 124 -18.92 9.35 31.53
N GLY A 125 -19.22 10.64 31.51
CA GLY A 125 -19.04 11.53 32.67
C GLY A 125 -17.62 11.88 33.12
N ALA A 126 -17.02 12.89 32.49
CA ALA A 126 -16.09 13.81 33.15
C ALA A 126 -16.45 15.24 32.72
N ALA A 127 -16.67 16.14 33.69
CA ALA A 127 -17.22 17.48 33.44
C ALA A 127 -16.16 18.52 33.04
N SER A 128 -16.62 19.59 32.40
CA SER A 128 -15.80 20.70 31.89
C SER A 128 -15.56 21.78 32.95
N GLU A 129 -14.31 21.92 33.40
CA GLU A 129 -13.75 23.12 34.05
C GLU A 129 -12.23 23.13 33.76
N SER A 130 -11.55 24.24 33.42
CA SER A 130 -11.96 25.65 33.40
C SER A 130 -11.30 26.44 32.25
N GLN A 131 -11.87 27.61 31.92
CA GLN A 131 -11.19 28.75 31.28
C GLN A 131 -11.07 29.90 32.30
N PRO A 132 -10.36 31.01 32.01
CA PRO A 132 -9.15 31.19 31.19
C PRO A 132 -8.00 31.78 32.05
N HIS A 133 -6.88 32.19 31.45
CA HIS A 133 -6.18 33.45 31.80
C HIS A 133 -5.18 33.85 30.70
N GLU A 134 -4.60 35.05 30.79
CA GLU A 134 -4.17 35.84 29.64
C GLU A 134 -2.75 36.45 29.79
N SER A 135 -2.10 36.70 28.66
CA SER A 135 -1.08 37.75 28.38
C SER A 135 0.22 37.92 29.22
N THR A 136 1.28 38.22 28.44
CA THR A 136 2.26 39.34 28.58
C THR A 136 3.75 38.99 28.71
N VAL A 137 4.59 39.85 28.10
CA VAL A 137 6.04 40.08 28.26
C VAL A 137 7.05 39.08 27.63
N ALA A 138 7.56 39.49 26.45
CA ALA A 138 9.01 39.54 26.17
C ALA A 138 9.47 41.01 26.43
N PRO A 139 10.78 41.40 26.53
CA PRO A 139 11.91 40.86 25.77
C PRO A 139 13.33 40.87 26.44
N ALA A 140 14.35 40.55 25.62
CA ALA A 140 15.79 40.90 25.75
C ALA A 140 16.61 40.12 26.81
N VAL A 141 17.94 39.99 26.76
CA VAL A 141 19.03 40.65 25.97
C VAL A 141 20.12 39.65 25.50
N LEU A 142 20.93 40.08 24.51
CA LEU A 142 22.42 39.94 24.35
C LEU A 142 23.18 38.92 25.23
N ALA A 143 24.25 38.20 24.81
CA ALA A 143 24.97 37.92 23.55
C ALA A 143 26.02 36.78 23.86
N ALA A 144 27.13 36.45 23.18
CA ALA A 144 27.86 36.97 22.01
C ALA A 144 28.83 35.91 21.38
N ASP A 145 29.19 36.13 20.11
CA ASP A 145 30.50 35.95 19.42
C ASP A 145 31.54 34.86 19.84
N GLN A 146 31.81 33.91 18.92
CA GLN A 146 33.16 33.66 18.35
C GLN A 146 33.14 32.64 17.18
N ALA A 147 34.18 32.63 16.35
CA ALA A 147 34.23 31.88 15.09
C ALA A 147 35.56 31.14 14.86
N ALA A 148 35.51 30.09 14.00
CA ALA A 148 36.64 29.43 13.32
C ALA A 148 37.63 28.65 14.23
N PRO A 149 38.44 27.70 13.69
CA PRO A 149 38.69 27.40 12.27
C PRO A 149 38.40 25.96 11.82
N THR A 150 38.43 25.76 10.50
CA THR A 150 38.43 24.46 9.82
C THR A 150 39.85 23.91 9.63
N PRO A 151 40.07 22.59 9.77
CA PRO A 151 41.23 21.91 9.19
C PRO A 151 40.93 21.48 7.75
N HIS A 152 41.81 21.82 6.80
CA HIS A 152 41.84 21.16 5.49
C HIS A 152 42.46 19.76 5.65
N VAL A 153 41.92 18.78 4.93
CA VAL A 153 42.58 17.49 4.66
C VAL A 153 42.51 17.22 3.15
N GLU A 154 43.55 16.59 2.62
CA GLU A 154 43.92 16.68 1.20
C GLU A 154 43.30 15.59 0.31
N SER A 155 43.30 15.87 -1.00
CA SER A 155 42.80 15.01 -2.08
C SER A 155 43.40 13.60 -2.10
N SER A 156 42.60 12.59 -2.45
CA SER A 156 43.08 11.30 -2.97
C SER A 156 42.04 10.63 -3.86
N ALA A 157 42.22 10.83 -5.17
CA ALA A 157 41.76 10.03 -6.31
C ALA A 157 40.52 9.13 -6.16
N SER A 158 39.37 9.60 -6.66
CA SER A 158 38.31 8.72 -7.18
C SER A 158 38.68 8.19 -8.57
N PRO A 159 38.31 6.95 -8.96
CA PRO A 159 38.56 6.41 -10.29
C PRO A 159 37.74 7.13 -11.38
N HIS A 160 38.28 7.17 -12.60
CA HIS A 160 37.63 7.82 -13.74
C HIS A 160 36.41 7.02 -14.27
N PRO A 161 35.39 7.69 -14.83
CA PRO A 161 34.15 7.06 -15.31
C PRO A 161 34.30 6.27 -16.63
N SER A 162 35.52 6.00 -17.10
CA SER A 162 35.79 5.37 -18.41
C SER A 162 35.90 3.84 -18.35
N ASP A 163 36.30 3.26 -17.23
CA ASP A 163 36.60 1.82 -17.13
C ASP A 163 35.35 0.92 -16.95
N VAL A 164 34.24 1.47 -16.47
CA VAL A 164 33.00 0.71 -16.23
C VAL A 164 32.32 0.19 -17.51
N SER A 165 32.41 0.93 -18.62
CA SER A 165 31.80 0.51 -19.89
C SER A 165 32.46 -0.74 -20.49
N ALA A 166 33.79 -0.86 -20.36
CA ALA A 166 34.55 -1.99 -20.91
C ALA A 166 34.22 -3.33 -20.21
N ALA A 167 33.90 -3.27 -18.92
CA ALA A 167 33.46 -4.44 -18.15
C ALA A 167 32.07 -4.93 -18.58
N PHE A 168 31.12 -4.01 -18.84
CA PHE A 168 29.74 -4.35 -19.18
C PHE A 168 29.62 -4.98 -20.57
N GLU A 169 30.33 -4.45 -21.57
CA GLU A 169 30.28 -4.97 -22.95
C GLU A 169 30.90 -6.38 -23.07
N SER A 170 31.86 -6.71 -22.22
CA SER A 170 32.43 -8.07 -22.14
C SER A 170 31.41 -9.11 -21.64
N LEU A 171 30.49 -8.71 -20.75
CA LEU A 171 29.50 -9.61 -20.16
C LEU A 171 28.33 -9.88 -21.11
N GLN A 172 27.88 -8.87 -21.87
CA GLN A 172 26.84 -9.04 -22.89
C GLN A 172 27.21 -10.03 -24.01
N ARG A 173 28.51 -10.20 -24.29
CA ARG A 173 29.01 -11.13 -25.33
C ARG A 173 29.02 -12.61 -24.90
N GLN A 174 28.62 -12.94 -23.67
CA GLN A 174 28.64 -14.31 -23.14
C GLN A 174 27.26 -14.98 -22.96
N LEU A 175 26.16 -14.30 -23.28
CA LEU A 175 24.83 -14.92 -23.23
C LEU A 175 24.56 -15.77 -24.50
N PRO A 176 24.11 -17.03 -24.36
CA PRO A 176 23.71 -17.85 -25.49
C PRO A 176 22.34 -17.39 -26.06
N PRO A 177 22.09 -17.58 -27.37
CA PRO A 177 20.84 -17.15 -27.98
C PRO A 177 19.65 -18.07 -27.62
N THR A 178 18.52 -17.40 -27.34
CA THR A 178 17.13 -17.82 -27.63
C THR A 178 16.60 -19.18 -27.16
N LEU A 179 15.58 -19.12 -26.28
CA LEU A 179 14.43 -20.04 -26.31
C LEU A 179 13.26 -19.39 -27.06
N ALA A 180 13.47 -19.12 -28.35
CA ALA A 180 12.46 -18.57 -29.27
C ALA A 180 11.96 -19.60 -30.31
N GLU A 181 12.65 -20.74 -30.45
CA GLU A 181 12.39 -21.74 -31.49
C GLU A 181 11.77 -23.04 -30.93
N LEU A 182 10.61 -22.93 -30.29
CA LEU A 182 9.71 -24.06 -30.00
C LEU A 182 8.25 -23.70 -30.37
N GLY A 183 8.09 -23.00 -31.51
CA GLY A 183 6.81 -22.43 -31.97
C GLY A 183 6.03 -23.25 -33.00
N ASP A 184 6.57 -24.35 -33.53
CA ASP A 184 5.99 -25.06 -34.68
C ASP A 184 5.92 -26.59 -34.49
N ALA A 185 4.85 -27.07 -33.83
CA ALA A 185 4.27 -28.41 -34.05
C ALA A 185 2.94 -28.60 -33.28
N LEU A 186 1.81 -28.40 -33.97
CA LEU A 186 0.53 -29.17 -33.89
C LEU A 186 -0.61 -28.31 -34.43
N GLY A 187 -1.11 -28.63 -35.63
CA GLY A 187 -2.10 -27.81 -36.34
C GLY A 187 -3.48 -28.45 -36.50
N ALA A 188 -4.26 -27.86 -37.42
CA ALA A 188 -5.47 -28.43 -38.05
C ALA A 188 -6.70 -28.69 -37.15
N GLY A 189 -7.45 -27.62 -36.88
CA GLY A 189 -8.74 -27.43 -37.57
C GLY A 189 -10.02 -28.05 -37.00
N SER A 190 -11.04 -27.19 -36.83
CA SER A 190 -12.44 -27.55 -37.13
C SER A 190 -13.20 -26.30 -37.57
N THR A 191 -13.81 -26.35 -38.76
CA THR A 191 -14.71 -25.28 -39.24
C THR A 191 -16.11 -25.48 -38.68
N GLY A 192 -16.65 -24.47 -37.99
CA GLY A 192 -17.95 -24.55 -37.31
C GLY A 192 -18.85 -23.35 -37.61
N LYS A 193 -19.61 -23.40 -38.70
CA LYS A 193 -20.61 -22.36 -39.00
C LYS A 193 -21.80 -22.51 -38.05
N SER A 194 -22.14 -21.47 -37.29
CA SER A 194 -23.48 -21.31 -36.69
C SER A 194 -23.88 -19.85 -36.62
N ARG A 195 -24.77 -19.44 -37.54
CA ARG A 195 -25.52 -18.18 -37.43
C ARG A 195 -26.69 -18.41 -36.50
N ALA A 196 -26.71 -17.76 -35.34
CA ALA A 196 -27.85 -17.78 -34.43
C ALA A 196 -28.18 -16.34 -33.98
N SER A 197 -29.09 -15.69 -34.70
CA SER A 197 -29.62 -14.39 -34.30
C SER A 197 -30.54 -14.57 -33.09
N PHE A 198 -30.16 -14.07 -31.92
CA PHE A 198 -31.11 -13.92 -30.81
C PHE A 198 -31.17 -12.49 -30.29
N GLN A 199 -32.38 -11.96 -30.41
CA GLN A 199 -32.78 -10.57 -30.24
C GLN A 199 -32.52 -10.06 -28.81
N SER A 200 -32.21 -8.76 -28.72
CA SER A 200 -32.23 -8.00 -27.48
C SER A 200 -33.55 -8.21 -26.71
N ARG A 201 -33.48 -8.71 -25.48
CA ARG A 201 -34.61 -8.68 -24.54
C ARG A 201 -34.37 -7.59 -23.52
N THR A 202 -35.16 -6.53 -23.60
CA THR A 202 -35.26 -5.48 -22.59
C THR A 202 -35.74 -6.12 -21.28
N SER A 203 -34.84 -6.24 -20.30
CA SER A 203 -35.18 -6.81 -19.00
C SER A 203 -35.99 -5.79 -18.20
N ARG A 204 -37.21 -6.20 -17.84
CA ARG A 204 -38.21 -5.40 -17.14
C ARG A 204 -37.75 -5.10 -15.70
N VAL A 205 -37.86 -3.84 -15.27
CA VAL A 205 -37.61 -3.42 -13.89
C VAL A 205 -38.65 -4.08 -12.95
N PRO A 206 -38.24 -4.76 -11.86
CA PRO A 206 -39.14 -5.17 -10.79
C PRO A 206 -39.41 -4.03 -9.81
N ASP A 207 -40.62 -3.99 -9.26
CA ASP A 207 -41.08 -2.99 -8.29
C ASP A 207 -40.55 -3.28 -6.86
N PRO A 208 -40.02 -2.29 -6.12
CA PRO A 208 -39.38 -2.51 -4.83
C PRO A 208 -40.37 -2.46 -3.64
N THR A 209 -41.24 -3.46 -3.51
CA THR A 209 -42.12 -3.61 -2.32
C THR A 209 -42.09 -5.03 -1.73
N VAL A 210 -41.21 -5.28 -0.76
CA VAL A 210 -41.35 -6.36 0.25
C VAL A 210 -40.60 -6.00 1.53
N GLU A 211 -41.32 -5.97 2.65
CA GLU A 211 -40.80 -5.64 3.97
C GLU A 211 -40.18 -6.84 4.70
N GLY A 212 -39.26 -6.56 5.62
CA GLY A 212 -39.39 -7.07 6.98
C GLY A 212 -39.38 -8.59 7.24
N VAL A 213 -38.46 -9.37 6.63
CA VAL A 213 -38.09 -10.68 7.21
C VAL A 213 -36.69 -10.61 7.80
N ALA A 214 -36.60 -10.79 9.13
CA ALA A 214 -35.35 -10.79 9.89
C ALA A 214 -34.49 -12.00 9.51
N ARG A 215 -33.57 -11.78 8.56
CA ARG A 215 -32.69 -12.82 8.01
C ARG A 215 -31.59 -13.20 9.02
N PRO A 216 -31.24 -14.50 9.16
CA PRO A 216 -30.08 -14.91 9.95
C PRO A 216 -28.78 -14.22 9.51
N PRO A 217 -27.80 -14.03 10.42
CA PRO A 217 -26.56 -13.34 10.13
C PRO A 217 -25.84 -13.98 8.95
N ARG A 218 -25.61 -13.16 7.91
CA ARG A 218 -25.04 -13.60 6.63
C ARG A 218 -23.56 -13.98 6.82
N PRO A 219 -23.06 -15.09 6.24
CA PRO A 219 -21.62 -15.32 6.15
C PRO A 219 -21.00 -14.26 5.23
N GLY A 220 -20.45 -13.21 5.83
CA GLY A 220 -19.69 -12.18 5.14
C GLY A 220 -18.33 -12.69 4.66
N CYS A 221 -17.63 -11.85 3.89
CA CYS A 221 -16.29 -12.16 3.42
C CYS A 221 -15.34 -12.41 4.60
N ARG A 222 -14.64 -13.56 4.59
CA ARG A 222 -13.70 -13.98 5.65
C ARG A 222 -12.51 -13.02 5.85
N PHE A 223 -12.34 -12.03 4.96
CA PHE A 223 -11.23 -11.08 4.95
C PHE A 223 -11.67 -9.63 5.20
N CYS A 224 -12.85 -9.20 4.74
CA CYS A 224 -13.31 -7.80 4.86
C CYS A 224 -14.71 -7.64 5.47
N GLY A 225 -15.34 -8.72 5.96
CA GLY A 225 -16.67 -8.74 6.58
C GLY A 225 -17.85 -8.47 5.63
N GLN A 226 -17.62 -7.86 4.46
CA GLN A 226 -18.67 -7.43 3.53
C GLN A 226 -19.58 -8.58 3.08
N PRO A 227 -20.90 -8.35 2.94
CA PRO A 227 -21.86 -9.39 2.58
C PRO A 227 -21.56 -9.97 1.19
N LEU A 228 -21.66 -11.29 1.06
CA LEU A 228 -21.53 -11.96 -0.24
C LEU A 228 -22.85 -11.86 -1.04
N PRO A 229 -22.77 -11.70 -2.38
CA PRO A 229 -23.93 -11.74 -3.26
C PRO A 229 -24.56 -13.14 -3.27
N GLU A 230 -25.89 -13.17 -3.34
CA GLU A 230 -26.68 -14.38 -3.11
C GLU A 230 -26.82 -15.26 -4.37
N GLY A 231 -27.22 -16.53 -4.19
CA GLY A 231 -27.59 -17.43 -5.28
C GLY A 231 -26.44 -17.91 -6.19
N ARG A 232 -25.18 -17.54 -5.90
CA ARG A 232 -24.01 -17.98 -6.66
C ARG A 232 -22.82 -18.30 -5.75
N GLU A 233 -22.03 -19.29 -6.15
CA GLU A 233 -20.70 -19.48 -5.56
C GLU A 233 -19.76 -18.36 -6.04
N VAL A 234 -19.04 -17.73 -5.12
CA VAL A 234 -18.15 -16.60 -5.42
C VAL A 234 -16.70 -16.97 -5.10
N THR A 235 -15.95 -17.35 -6.14
CA THR A 235 -14.52 -17.66 -6.06
C THR A 235 -13.68 -16.48 -5.55
N PHE A 236 -14.09 -15.25 -5.88
CA PHE A 236 -13.43 -14.01 -5.45
C PHE A 236 -14.46 -13.07 -4.81
N CYS A 237 -14.06 -12.39 -3.74
CA CYS A 237 -14.91 -11.38 -3.10
C CYS A 237 -14.97 -10.10 -3.98
N PRO A 238 -16.17 -9.61 -4.36
CA PRO A 238 -16.28 -8.39 -5.18
C PRO A 238 -15.85 -7.11 -4.44
N HIS A 239 -15.82 -7.12 -3.10
CA HIS A 239 -15.48 -5.94 -2.29
C HIS A 239 -13.98 -5.79 -1.96
N CYS A 240 -13.21 -6.88 -1.95
CA CYS A 240 -11.77 -6.83 -1.64
C CYS A 240 -10.88 -7.58 -2.64
N GLY A 241 -11.44 -8.27 -3.63
CA GLY A 241 -10.71 -9.02 -4.65
C GLY A 241 -10.08 -10.34 -4.17
N GLN A 242 -10.08 -10.65 -2.88
CA GLN A 242 -9.43 -11.85 -2.35
C GLN A 242 -10.13 -13.14 -2.82
N ASN A 243 -9.33 -14.15 -3.17
CA ASN A 243 -9.80 -15.50 -3.48
C ASN A 243 -10.35 -16.17 -2.21
N LEU A 244 -11.59 -16.67 -2.27
CA LEU A 244 -12.31 -17.28 -1.16
C LEU A 244 -12.20 -18.80 -1.11
N ARG A 245 -11.69 -19.45 -2.18
CA ARG A 245 -11.44 -20.91 -2.22
C ARG A 245 -10.10 -21.29 -1.57
N VAL A 246 -9.13 -20.37 -1.52
CA VAL A 246 -7.82 -20.59 -0.88
C VAL A 246 -7.96 -20.51 0.64
N ARG A 247 -7.48 -21.54 1.36
CA ARG A 247 -7.41 -21.51 2.83
C ARG A 247 -6.10 -20.81 3.24
N ARG A 248 -6.10 -20.03 4.33
CA ARG A 248 -4.86 -19.51 4.95
C ARG A 248 -4.53 -20.31 6.21
N CYS A 249 -3.24 -20.48 6.49
CA CYS A 249 -2.77 -21.12 7.71
C CYS A 249 -3.11 -20.27 8.94
N PRO A 250 -3.77 -20.82 9.99
CA PRO A 250 -3.98 -20.09 11.25
C PRO A 250 -2.68 -19.90 12.06
N GLY A 251 -1.58 -20.53 11.67
CA GLY A 251 -0.28 -20.39 12.34
C GLY A 251 0.69 -19.38 11.69
N CYS A 252 0.68 -19.25 10.36
CA CYS A 252 1.66 -18.43 9.63
C CYS A 252 1.09 -17.65 8.43
N SER A 253 -0.25 -17.54 8.33
CA SER A 253 -1.04 -16.86 7.27
C SER A 253 -0.77 -17.25 5.80
N ALA A 254 0.21 -18.11 5.54
CA ALA A 254 0.53 -18.69 4.23
C ALA A 254 -0.68 -19.40 3.61
N GLU A 255 -0.73 -19.40 2.28
CA GLU A 255 -1.81 -20.00 1.52
C GLU A 255 -1.66 -21.52 1.48
N ILE A 256 -2.79 -22.22 1.61
CA ILE A 256 -2.89 -23.68 1.64
C ILE A 256 -4.02 -24.08 0.70
N ASP A 257 -3.79 -25.09 -0.14
CA ASP A 257 -4.86 -25.74 -0.89
C ASP A 257 -5.87 -26.43 0.04
N ALA A 258 -7.14 -26.46 -0.34
CA ALA A 258 -8.21 -27.05 0.47
C ALA A 258 -8.08 -28.59 0.65
N SER A 259 -7.28 -29.26 -0.19
CA SER A 259 -6.99 -30.70 -0.09
C SER A 259 -5.86 -31.05 0.90
N TRP A 260 -5.04 -30.09 1.31
CA TRP A 260 -3.85 -30.36 2.13
C TRP A 260 -4.19 -30.40 3.63
N LYS A 261 -3.71 -31.44 4.33
CA LYS A 261 -3.92 -31.62 5.78
C LYS A 261 -3.01 -30.75 6.66
N PHE A 262 -1.92 -30.22 6.11
CA PHE A 262 -0.90 -29.45 6.84
C PHE A 262 -0.39 -28.28 5.98
N CYS A 263 0.07 -27.22 6.64
CA CYS A 263 0.72 -26.10 5.97
C CYS A 263 2.18 -26.42 5.64
N VAL A 264 2.58 -26.32 4.37
CA VAL A 264 3.97 -26.56 3.92
C VAL A 264 4.99 -25.57 4.50
N VAL A 265 4.55 -24.39 4.98
CA VAL A 265 5.43 -23.33 5.52
C VAL A 265 5.71 -23.48 7.01
N CYS A 266 4.80 -24.06 7.80
CA CYS A 266 4.97 -24.17 9.27
C CYS A 266 4.54 -25.50 9.90
N GLY A 267 4.23 -26.53 9.10
CA GLY A 267 3.83 -27.87 9.55
C GLY A 267 2.47 -27.97 10.27
N ARG A 268 1.87 -26.85 10.66
CA ARG A 268 0.60 -26.82 11.41
C ARG A 268 -0.57 -27.38 10.59
N ALA A 269 -1.42 -28.17 11.23
CA ALA A 269 -2.60 -28.75 10.61
C ALA A 269 -3.52 -27.69 9.99
N ALA A 270 -4.02 -27.96 8.78
CA ALA A 270 -5.03 -27.16 8.12
C ALA A 270 -6.40 -27.53 8.70
N VAL A 271 -6.99 -26.63 9.49
CA VAL A 271 -8.24 -26.92 10.21
C VAL A 271 -9.38 -27.15 9.20
N SER A 272 -9.89 -28.38 9.17
CA SER A 272 -10.98 -28.83 8.31
C SER A 272 -12.35 -28.42 8.87
N GLY A 273 -12.63 -27.11 8.81
CA GLY A 273 -14.01 -26.60 8.74
C GLY A 273 -14.53 -26.62 7.30
#